data_AF-A0AAW7YXH0-F1
#
_entry.id   AF-A0AAW7YXH0-F1
#
_cell.length_a   1.000
_cell.length_b   1.000
_cell.length_c   1.000
_cell.angle_alpha   90.00
_cell.angle_beta   90.00
_cell.angle_gamma   90.00
#
_symmetry.space_group_name_H-M   'P 1'
#
loop_
_entity.id
_entity.type
_entity.pdbx_description
1 polymer ?
#
loop_
_entity_poly.entity_id
_entity_poly.type
_entity_poly.pdbx_seq_one_letter_code
_entity_poly.pdbx_strand_id
1 'polypeptide(L)' 'YYGGCDWVDVAENLAIARAKELFGCEFANVQPNSGSQANQGVYQALIQPGDTILGMSLDAGGHLTHGARPNQSGKW' A
#
# COMPACT_ATOMS: atom_id res chain seq x y z
N TYR A 1 3.57 19.34 -6.55
CA TYR A 1 4.99 19.63 -6.88
C TYR A 1 5.16 20.38 -8.19
N TYR A 2 4.28 20.18 -9.17
CA TYR A 2 4.28 20.87 -10.45
C TYR A 2 2.88 21.41 -10.74
N GLY A 3 2.77 22.43 -11.61
CA GLY A 3 1.49 22.91 -12.13
C GLY A 3 1.08 22.19 -13.41
N GLY A 4 -0.18 22.36 -13.84
CA GLY A 4 -0.71 21.77 -15.06
C GLY A 4 -1.17 20.32 -14.92
N CYS A 5 -1.54 19.90 -13.70
CA CYS A 5 -2.01 18.55 -13.41
C CYS A 5 -3.54 18.40 -13.55
N ASP A 6 -4.25 19.42 -14.03
CA ASP A 6 -5.72 19.53 -13.97
C ASP A 6 -6.45 18.27 -14.47
N TRP A 7 -5.99 17.69 -15.59
CA TRP A 7 -6.57 16.47 -16.16
C TRP A 7 -6.20 15.19 -15.41
N VAL A 8 -5.01 15.15 -14.81
CA VAL A 8 -4.56 14.02 -13.98
C VAL A 8 -5.33 14.03 -12.66
N ASP A 9 -5.54 15.20 -12.07
CA ASP A 9 -6.31 15.36 -10.83
C ASP A 9 -7.75 14.88 -11.02
N VAL A 10 -8.36 15.12 -12.17
CA VAL A 10 -9.69 14.56 -12.50
C VAL A 10 -9.67 13.03 -12.50
N ALA A 11 -8.68 12.42 -13.14
CA ALA A 11 -8.55 10.96 -13.20
C ALA A 11 -8.32 10.35 -11.81
N GLU A 12 -7.43 10.95 -11.02
CA GLU A 12 -7.12 10.50 -9.67
C GLU A 12 -8.34 10.61 -8.73
N ASN A 13 -9.02 11.76 -8.73
CA ASN A 13 -10.20 11.97 -7.91
C ASN A 13 -11.34 10.99 -8.26
N LEU A 14 -11.52 10.70 -9.56
CA LEU A 14 -12.51 9.72 -10.00
C LEU A 14 -12.14 8.29 -9.56
N ALA A 15 -10.86 7.91 -9.63
CA ALA A 15 -10.39 6.62 -9.16
C ALA A 15 -10.58 6.46 -7.64
N ILE A 16 -10.26 7.49 -6.85
CA ILE A 16 -10.50 7.52 -5.40
C ILE A 16 -11.99 7.37 -5.09
N ALA A 17 -12.85 8.16 -5.75
CA ALA A 17 -14.29 8.12 -5.53
C ALA A 17 -14.89 6.74 -5.82
N ARG A 18 -14.51 6.13 -6.95
CA ARG A 18 -14.96 4.78 -7.33
C ARG A 18 -14.46 3.70 -6.38
N ALA A 19 -13.21 3.78 -5.91
CA ALA A 19 -12.68 2.85 -4.93
C ALA A 19 -13.45 2.95 -3.59
N LYS A 20 -13.72 4.17 -3.13
CA LYS A 20 -14.51 4.42 -1.93
C LYS A 20 -15.93 3.87 -2.03
N GLU A 21 -16.60 4.08 -3.16
CA GLU A 21 -17.93 3.52 -3.42
C GLU A 21 -17.90 1.99 -3.47
N LEU A 22 -16.97 1.40 -4.23
CA LEU A 22 -16.87 -0.04 -4.43
C LEU A 22 -16.62 -0.81 -3.13
N PHE A 23 -15.76 -0.29 -2.25
CA PHE A 23 -15.37 -0.97 -1.02
C PHE A 23 -16.05 -0.41 0.23
N GLY A 24 -16.90 0.61 0.10
CA GLY A 24 -17.59 1.24 1.23
C GLY A 24 -16.64 1.88 2.25
N CYS A 25 -15.52 2.47 1.80
CA CYS A 25 -14.51 3.04 2.68
C CYS A 25 -14.48 4.58 2.67
N GLU A 26 -13.97 5.17 3.76
CA GLU A 26 -13.87 6.62 3.89
C GLU A 26 -12.67 7.21 3.13
N PHE A 27 -11.60 6.44 2.97
CA PHE A 27 -10.36 6.88 2.32
C PHE A 27 -9.82 5.80 1.37
N ALA A 28 -9.18 6.25 0.29
CA ALA A 28 -8.43 5.39 -0.62
C ALA A 28 -7.20 6.14 -1.15
N ASN A 29 -6.07 5.44 -1.23
CA ASN A 29 -4.88 5.90 -1.94
C ASN A 29 -4.69 5.01 -3.18
N VAL A 30 -4.72 5.62 -4.37
CA VAL A 30 -4.68 4.93 -5.67
C VAL A 30 -3.33 5.07 -6.39
N GLN A 31 -2.31 5.61 -5.72
CA GLN A 31 -0.99 5.86 -6.29
C GLN A 31 0.04 4.71 -6.22
N PRO A 32 -0.07 3.67 -5.34
CA PRO A 32 0.91 2.60 -5.34
C PRO A 32 0.97 1.86 -6.69
N ASN A 33 2.18 1.71 -7.27
CA ASN A 33 2.33 1.08 -8.59
C ASN A 33 2.08 -0.45 -8.59
N SER A 34 2.07 -1.07 -7.40
CA SER A 34 1.83 -2.51 -7.23
C SER A 34 1.39 -2.83 -5.81
N GLY A 35 0.82 -4.02 -5.60
CA GLY A 35 0.44 -4.49 -4.26
C GLY A 35 1.64 -4.55 -3.28
N SER A 36 2.82 -4.93 -3.75
CA SER A 36 4.03 -4.93 -2.92
C SER A 36 4.40 -3.54 -2.41
N GLN A 37 4.29 -2.51 -3.27
CA GLN A 37 4.55 -1.12 -2.88
C GLN A 37 3.46 -0.55 -1.98
N ALA A 38 2.20 -0.99 -2.15
CA ALA A 38 1.12 -0.61 -1.23
C ALA A 38 1.43 -1.06 0.20
N ASN A 39 1.85 -2.33 0.38
CA ASN A 39 2.26 -2.83 1.70
C ASN A 39 3.47 -2.07 2.26
N GLN A 40 4.48 -1.77 1.42
CA GLN A 40 5.64 -0.97 1.84
C GLN A 40 5.25 0.44 2.29
N GLY A 41 4.32 1.10 1.60
CA GLY A 41 3.80 2.41 1.99
C GLY A 41 3.12 2.38 3.36
N VAL A 42 2.33 1.34 3.64
CA VAL A 42 1.70 1.15 4.96
C VAL A 42 2.75 0.96 6.05
N TYR A 43 3.78 0.13 5.81
CA TYR A 43 4.84 -0.06 6.81
C TYR A 43 5.61 1.23 7.08
N GLN A 44 6.00 1.97 6.04
CA GLN A 44 6.71 3.24 6.21
C GLN A 44 5.88 4.32 6.92
N ALA A 45 4.55 4.25 6.79
CA ALA A 45 3.66 5.20 7.44
C ALA A 45 3.40 4.87 8.93
N LEU A 46 3.38 3.59 9.30
CA LEU A 46 2.81 3.16 10.60
C LEU A 46 3.80 2.49 11.55
N ILE A 47 4.93 1.96 11.07
CA ILE A 47 5.87 1.21 11.90
C ILE A 47 7.33 1.65 11.66
N GLN A 48 8.19 1.32 12.60
CA GLN A 48 9.63 1.55 12.54
C GLN A 48 10.41 0.22 12.48
N PRO A 49 11.66 0.22 11.99
CA PRO A 49 12.53 -0.95 12.11
C PRO A 49 12.61 -1.47 13.56
N GLY A 50 12.36 -2.76 13.74
CA GLY A 50 12.31 -3.42 15.05
C GLY A 50 10.91 -3.58 15.66
N ASP A 51 9.89 -2.91 15.10
CA ASP A 51 8.50 -3.16 15.48
C ASP A 51 8.06 -4.57 15.04
N THR A 52 7.19 -5.19 15.83
CA THR A 52 6.70 -6.55 15.54
C THR A 52 5.49 -6.49 14.60
N ILE A 53 5.57 -7.23 13.50
CA ILE A 53 4.44 -7.51 12.61
C ILE A 53 4.09 -9.01 12.66
N LEU A 54 2.82 -9.35 12.46
CA LEU A 54 2.35 -10.72 12.33
C LEU A 54 1.77 -10.93 10.94
N GLY A 55 2.35 -11.86 10.18
CA GLY A 55 1.90 -12.22 8.83
C GLY A 55 1.89 -13.74 8.65
N MET A 56 1.07 -14.21 7.71
CA MET A 56 1.04 -15.61 7.32
C MET A 56 2.37 -16.00 6.63
N SER A 57 2.93 -17.16 6.98
CA SER A 57 4.18 -17.64 6.39
C SER A 57 4.01 -18.04 4.92
N LEU A 58 5.08 -18.00 4.12
CA LEU A 58 5.04 -18.31 2.69
C LEU A 58 4.57 -19.74 2.40
N ASP A 59 5.02 -20.71 3.19
CA ASP A 59 4.62 -22.12 3.10
C ASP A 59 3.16 -22.37 3.49
N ALA A 60 2.55 -21.45 4.23
CA ALA A 60 1.13 -21.42 4.54
C ALA A 60 0.31 -20.55 3.56
N GLY A 61 0.91 -20.08 2.45
CA GLY A 61 0.24 -19.27 1.42
C GLY A 61 0.34 -17.76 1.62
N GLY A 62 1.21 -17.29 2.52
CA GLY A 62 1.51 -15.87 2.70
C GLY A 62 2.20 -15.24 1.48
N HIS A 63 2.39 -13.93 1.53
CA HIS A 63 3.06 -13.17 0.47
C HIS A 63 4.43 -12.65 0.94
N LEU A 64 5.35 -12.44 0.00
CA LEU A 64 6.72 -11.97 0.31
C LEU A 64 6.75 -10.69 1.15
N THR A 65 5.76 -9.81 0.99
CA THR A 65 5.67 -8.52 1.67
C THR A 65 4.98 -8.59 3.05
N HIS A 66 4.70 -9.79 3.56
CA HIS A 66 4.10 -10.00 4.88
C HIS A 66 5.15 -10.38 5.95
N GLY A 67 6.39 -9.89 5.80
CA GLY A 67 7.48 -10.16 6.76
C GLY A 67 8.45 -11.28 6.36
N ALA A 68 8.43 -11.74 5.10
CA ALA A 68 9.40 -12.75 4.66
C ALA A 68 10.82 -12.17 4.65
N ARG A 69 11.80 -12.92 5.19
CA ARG A 69 13.22 -12.50 5.33
C ARG A 69 13.84 -11.86 4.07
N PRO A 70 13.57 -12.35 2.84
CA PRO A 70 14.15 -11.74 1.63
C PRO A 70 13.58 -10.36 1.26
N ASN A 71 12.43 -9.96 1.82
CA ASN A 71 11.75 -8.70 1.49
C ASN A 71 12.09 -7.61 2.51
N GLN A 72 11.94 -6.34 2.13
CA GLN A 72 12.10 -5.19 3.03
C GLN A 72 11.28 -5.32 4.32
N SER A 73 10.06 -5.88 4.24
CA SER A 73 9.18 -6.11 5.39
C SER A 73 9.72 -7.10 6.43
N GLY A 74 10.66 -7.99 6.06
CA GLY A 74 11.27 -8.96 6.96
C GLY A 74 12.77 -8.74 7.18
N LYS A 75 13.28 -7.55 6.83
CA LYS A 75 14.71 -7.22 6.93
C LYS A 75 15.16 -6.89 8.37
N TRP A 76 14.26 -6.35 9.19
CA TRP A 76 14.53 -5.82 10.52
C TRP A 76 13.78 -6.59 11.60
#